data_AF-A0A838WM07-F1
#
_entry.id   AF-A0A838WM07-F1
#
_cell.length_a   1.000
_cell.length_b   1.000
_cell.length_c   1.000
_cell.angle_alpha   90.00
_cell.angle_beta   90.00
_cell.angle_gamma   90.00
#
_symmetry.space_group_name_H-M   'P 1'
#
loop_
_entity.id
_entity.type
_entity.pdbx_description
1 polymer ?
#
loop_
_entity_poly.entity_id
_entity_poly.type
_entity_poly.pdbx_seq_one_letter_code
_entity_poly.pdbx_strand_id
1 'polypeptide(L)'
;MNVLATVEALGGAAVLGGEIRSETDLIERVEEGFSPEAIQHLMRLGDLSEAEMGQIIPRRTLAHLKTRERLSAEQSDRLVRAAEVFTLAHTTFGDREKANGWMRDPNRALGGKTPLSLLRTGSGARLVEQILTRIGYGVYS
;
A
#
# COMPACT_ATOMS: atom_id res chain seq x y z
N MET A 1 2.88 -11.73 7.07
CA MET A 1 3.48 -10.62 6.30
C MET A 1 4.83 -10.30 6.95
N ASN A 2 5.84 -9.86 6.20
CA ASN A 2 7.12 -9.46 6.77
C ASN A 2 7.14 -7.92 6.93
N VAL A 3 7.15 -7.43 8.17
CA VAL A 3 7.19 -5.98 8.50
C VAL A 3 8.34 -5.26 7.79
N LEU A 4 9.50 -5.92 7.66
CA LEU A 4 10.68 -5.35 7.02
C LEU A 4 10.47 -5.12 5.52
N ALA A 5 9.74 -6.01 4.84
CA ALA A 5 9.46 -5.84 3.41
C ALA A 5 8.60 -4.59 3.16
N THR A 6 7.60 -4.35 4.01
CA THR A 6 6.75 -3.14 3.94
C THR A 6 7.55 -1.87 4.22
N VAL A 7 8.44 -1.90 5.23
CA VAL A 7 9.31 -0.78 5.59
C VAL A 7 10.24 -0.41 4.42
N GLU A 8 10.92 -1.40 3.84
CA GLU A 8 11.78 -1.20 2.67
C GLU A 8 10.99 -0.66 1.47
N ALA A 9 9.79 -1.20 1.23
CA ALA A 9 8.91 -0.77 0.15
C ALA A 9 8.47 0.70 0.28
N LEU A 10 8.48 1.27 1.49
CA LEU A 10 8.13 2.66 1.78
C LEU A 10 9.36 3.58 1.93
N GLY A 11 10.57 3.09 1.71
CA GLY A 11 11.79 3.91 1.74
C GLY A 11 12.63 3.78 3.01
N GLY A 12 12.30 2.81 3.87
CA GLY A 12 13.10 2.44 5.02
C GLY A 12 13.14 3.49 6.14
N ALA A 13 14.08 3.31 7.07
CA ALA A 13 14.17 4.13 8.28
C ALA A 13 14.26 5.64 8.02
N ALA A 14 14.90 6.05 6.93
CA ALA A 14 15.05 7.45 6.56
C ALA A 14 13.72 8.15 6.26
N VAL A 15 12.77 7.44 5.64
CA VAL A 15 11.46 7.98 5.27
C VAL A 15 10.44 7.79 6.39
N LEU A 16 10.57 6.71 7.17
CA LEU A 16 9.64 6.36 8.23
C LEU A 16 10.01 6.99 9.59
N GLY A 17 11.14 7.70 9.68
CA GLY A 17 11.52 8.50 10.85
C GLY A 17 12.27 7.73 11.94
N GLY A 18 12.82 6.55 11.63
CA GLY A 18 13.60 5.76 12.57
C GLY A 18 13.70 4.28 12.19
N GLU A 19 14.57 3.54 12.88
CA GLU A 19 14.64 2.09 12.70
C GLU A 19 13.35 1.40 13.15
N ILE A 20 12.92 0.40 12.38
CA ILE A 20 11.73 -0.41 12.64
C ILE A 20 12.17 -1.86 12.67
N ARG A 21 12.14 -2.46 13.86
CA ARG A 21 12.56 -3.84 14.12
C ARG A 21 11.38 -4.74 14.48
N SER A 22 10.22 -4.16 14.77
CA SER A 22 9.01 -4.86 15.18
C SER A 22 7.74 -4.21 14.61
N GLU A 23 6.61 -4.92 14.69
CA GLU A 23 5.29 -4.34 14.37
C GLU A 23 4.92 -3.20 15.31
N THR A 24 5.30 -3.29 16.59
CA THR A 24 5.08 -2.23 17.57
C THR A 24 5.85 -0.96 17.19
N ASP A 25 7.10 -1.09 16.76
CA ASP A 25 7.91 0.04 16.28
C ASP A 25 7.25 0.70 15.07
N LEU A 26 6.70 -0.11 14.15
CA LEU A 26 5.99 0.42 12.99
C LEU A 26 4.74 1.21 13.40
N ILE A 27 3.98 0.72 14.39
CA ILE A 27 2.81 1.42 14.93
C ILE A 27 3.22 2.78 15.52
N GLU A 28 4.28 2.83 16.34
CA GLU A 28 4.79 4.09 16.90
C GLU A 28 5.22 5.07 15.80
N ARG A 29 5.94 4.59 14.78
CA ARG A 29 6.36 5.43 13.63
C ARG A 29 5.17 5.91 12.80
N VAL A 30 4.12 5.10 12.66
CA VAL A 30 2.87 5.51 12.02
C VAL A 30 2.21 6.63 12.82
N GLU A 31 2.13 6.52 14.14
CA GLU A 31 1.55 7.56 15.01
C GLU A 31 2.32 8.88 14.94
N GLU A 32 3.66 8.80 14.89
CA GLU A 32 4.54 9.96 14.68
C GLU A 32 4.43 10.57 13.27
N GLY A 33 4.00 9.77 12.29
CA GLY A 33 3.78 10.17 10.91
C GLY A 33 5.02 10.03 10.02
N PHE A 34 4.83 9.64 8.76
CA PHE A 34 5.94 9.48 7.82
C PHE A 34 6.28 10.77 7.08
N SER A 35 7.47 10.78 6.48
CA SER A 35 7.83 11.79 5.49
C SER A 35 6.97 11.63 4.22
N PRO A 36 6.52 12.71 3.54
CA PRO A 36 5.73 12.61 2.31
C PRO A 36 6.39 11.81 1.18
N GLU A 37 7.70 11.63 1.21
CA GLU A 37 8.49 10.79 0.31
C GLU A 37 7.97 9.35 0.26
N ALA A 38 7.34 8.85 1.34
CA ALA A 38 6.70 7.54 1.38
C ALA A 38 5.68 7.35 0.24
N ILE A 39 5.01 8.44 -0.17
CA ILE A 39 4.07 8.44 -1.30
C ILE A 39 4.81 8.07 -2.59
N GLN A 40 6.01 8.63 -2.82
CA GLN A 40 6.79 8.35 -4.03
C GLN A 40 7.32 6.91 -4.02
N HIS A 41 7.71 6.40 -2.84
CA HIS A 41 8.08 5.00 -2.69
C HIS A 41 6.93 4.06 -3.00
N LEU A 42 5.73 4.32 -2.48
CA LEU A 42 4.54 3.53 -2.81
C LEU A 42 4.17 3.63 -4.30
N MET A 43 4.25 4.82 -4.90
CA MET A 43 4.01 4.98 -6.33
C MET A 43 4.99 4.16 -7.16
N ARG A 44 6.28 4.14 -6.79
CA ARG A 44 7.29 3.30 -7.44
C ARG A 44 7.04 1.82 -7.20
N LEU A 45 6.58 1.40 -6.02
CA LEU A 45 6.26 0.00 -5.74
C LEU A 45 5.19 -0.54 -6.70
N GLY A 46 4.07 0.18 -6.84
CA GLY A 46 2.94 -0.26 -7.68
C GLY A 46 2.98 0.19 -9.15
N ASP A 47 4.07 0.82 -9.60
CA ASP A 47 4.17 1.52 -10.88
C ASP A 47 2.97 2.45 -11.12
N LEU A 48 2.62 3.24 -10.11
CA LEU A 48 1.40 4.06 -10.10
C LEU A 48 1.65 5.43 -10.74
N SER A 49 0.73 5.81 -11.61
CA SER A 49 0.54 7.21 -11.98
C SER A 49 -0.03 8.03 -10.82
N GLU A 50 0.09 9.36 -10.88
CA GLU A 50 -0.58 10.23 -9.91
C GLU A 50 -2.11 10.05 -9.90
N ALA A 51 -2.68 9.71 -11.07
CA ALA A 51 -4.10 9.44 -11.21
C ALA A 51 -4.54 8.22 -10.39
N GLU A 52 -3.74 7.16 -10.43
CA GLU A 52 -3.92 5.93 -9.69
C GLU A 52 -3.67 6.11 -8.19
N MET A 53 -2.63 6.86 -7.83
CA MET A 53 -2.41 7.26 -6.44
C MET A 53 -3.61 8.06 -5.89
N GLY A 54 -4.28 8.83 -6.76
CA GLY A 54 -5.56 9.51 -6.52
C GLY A 54 -6.71 8.61 -6.04
N GLN A 55 -6.65 7.31 -6.37
CA GLN A 55 -7.64 6.32 -5.95
C GLN A 55 -7.43 5.87 -4.50
N ILE A 56 -6.19 5.92 -4.01
CA ILE A 56 -5.81 5.62 -2.63
C ILE A 56 -6.00 6.85 -1.75
N ILE A 57 -5.44 7.99 -2.19
CA ILE A 57 -5.51 9.29 -1.50
C ILE A 57 -6.16 10.30 -2.47
N PRO A 58 -7.23 11.02 -2.10
CA PRO A 58 -7.86 12.00 -3.00
C PRO A 58 -6.84 13.00 -3.57
N ARG A 59 -6.92 13.32 -4.87
CA ARG A 59 -5.93 14.17 -5.56
C ARG A 59 -5.66 15.51 -4.87
N ARG A 60 -6.71 16.20 -4.40
CA ARG A 60 -6.58 17.48 -3.69
C ARG A 60 -5.79 17.31 -2.38
N THR A 61 -6.03 16.20 -1.67
CA THR A 61 -5.25 15.83 -0.49
C THR A 61 -3.81 15.52 -0.89
N LEU A 62 -3.60 14.70 -1.91
CA LEU A 62 -2.27 14.28 -2.39
C LEU A 62 -1.37 15.48 -2.72
N ALA A 63 -1.89 16.48 -3.46
CA ALA A 63 -1.15 17.69 -3.78
C ALA A 63 -0.71 18.47 -2.53
N HIS A 64 -1.59 18.56 -1.54
CA HIS A 64 -1.28 19.21 -0.27
C HIS A 64 -0.29 18.41 0.58
N LEU A 65 -0.33 17.06 0.54
CA LEU A 65 0.58 16.23 1.34
C LEU A 65 2.04 16.37 0.92
N LYS A 66 2.29 16.54 -0.38
CA LYS A 66 3.65 16.70 -0.92
C LYS A 66 4.38 17.94 -0.40
N THR A 67 3.67 18.91 0.17
CA THR A 67 4.26 20.14 0.73
C THR A 67 4.30 20.16 2.26
N ARG A 68 3.83 19.10 2.93
CA ARG A 68 3.90 19.02 4.40
C ARG A 68 5.27 18.50 4.85
N GLU A 69 5.61 18.75 6.10
CA GLU A 69 6.80 18.16 6.70
C GLU A 69 6.58 16.68 7.05
N ARG A 70 5.42 16.34 7.63
CA ARG A 70 5.01 14.95 7.92
C ARG A 70 3.56 14.69 7.54
N LEU A 71 3.28 13.43 7.22
CA LEU A 71 1.95 12.88 7.04
C LEU A 71 1.28 12.68 8.40
N SER A 72 -0.06 12.70 8.44
CA SER A 72 -0.79 12.31 9.65
C SER A 72 -0.68 10.80 9.89
N ALA A 73 -1.01 10.35 11.11
CA ALA A 73 -1.06 8.93 11.43
C ALA A 73 -1.99 8.15 10.48
N GLU A 74 -3.19 8.66 10.20
CA GLU A 74 -4.13 8.04 9.26
C GLU A 74 -3.58 7.93 7.83
N GLN A 75 -2.83 8.95 7.38
CA GLN A 75 -2.21 8.95 6.06
C GLN A 75 -1.07 7.95 5.98
N SER A 76 -0.25 7.89 7.02
CA SER A 76 0.87 6.96 7.15
C SER A 76 0.38 5.51 7.20
N ASP A 77 -0.63 5.23 8.04
CA ASP A 77 -1.31 3.93 8.14
C ASP A 77 -1.92 3.49 6.79
N ARG A 78 -2.51 4.43 6.03
CA ARG A 78 -3.00 4.13 4.67
C ARG A 78 -1.87 3.72 3.72
N LEU A 79 -0.69 4.35 3.80
CA LEU A 79 0.45 3.97 2.98
C LEU A 79 1.00 2.59 3.36
N VAL A 80 1.05 2.27 4.67
CA VAL A 80 1.44 0.93 5.16
C VAL A 80 0.55 -0.14 4.54
N ARG A 81 -0.77 -0.02 4.70
CA ARG A 81 -1.72 -1.00 4.15
C ARG A 81 -1.61 -1.15 2.63
N ALA A 82 -1.43 -0.05 1.91
CA ALA A 82 -1.26 -0.12 0.47
C ALA A 82 0.04 -0.84 0.09
N ALA A 83 1.15 -0.55 0.76
CA ALA A 83 2.43 -1.21 0.54
C ALA A 83 2.38 -2.70 0.86
N GLU A 84 1.68 -3.09 1.92
CA GLU A 84 1.43 -4.49 2.28
C GLU A 84 0.69 -5.23 1.18
N VAL A 85 -0.39 -4.63 0.64
CA VAL A 85 -1.15 -5.23 -0.47
C VAL A 85 -0.28 -5.40 -1.72
N PHE A 86 0.49 -4.38 -2.12
CA PHE A 86 1.36 -4.50 -3.29
C PHE A 86 2.46 -5.54 -3.10
N THR A 87 3.07 -5.57 -1.91
CA THR A 87 4.11 -6.56 -1.57
C THR A 87 3.54 -7.98 -1.59
N LEU A 88 2.34 -8.17 -1.05
CA LEU A 88 1.63 -9.44 -1.11
C LEU A 88 1.29 -9.81 -2.54
N ALA A 89 0.79 -8.89 -3.36
CA ALA A 89 0.50 -9.15 -4.77
C ALA A 89 1.75 -9.58 -5.54
N HIS A 90 2.86 -8.86 -5.37
CA HIS A 90 4.14 -9.21 -6.00
C HIS A 90 4.62 -10.59 -5.59
N THR A 91 4.45 -10.95 -4.32
CA THR A 91 4.79 -12.28 -3.80
C THR A 91 3.88 -13.36 -4.37
N THR A 92 2.56 -13.13 -4.39
CA THR A 92 1.55 -14.08 -4.86
C THR A 92 1.72 -14.40 -6.36
N PHE A 93 2.00 -13.38 -7.18
CA PHE A 93 2.14 -13.58 -8.62
C PHE A 93 3.58 -13.91 -9.05
N GLY A 94 4.59 -13.63 -8.21
CA GLY A 94 6.01 -13.81 -8.52
C GLY A 94 6.53 -12.93 -9.66
N ASP A 95 5.69 -12.04 -10.17
CA ASP A 95 5.92 -11.19 -11.32
C ASP A 95 5.25 -9.84 -11.08
N ARG A 96 6.05 -8.79 -11.12
CA ARG A 96 5.60 -7.42 -10.81
C ARG A 96 4.61 -6.90 -11.83
N GLU A 97 4.80 -7.18 -13.11
CA GLU A 97 3.90 -6.71 -14.17
C GLU A 97 2.53 -7.38 -14.04
N LYS A 98 2.50 -8.70 -13.83
CA LYS A 98 1.26 -9.45 -13.58
C LYS A 98 0.53 -8.96 -12.33
N ALA A 99 1.26 -8.76 -11.23
CA ALA A 99 0.66 -8.25 -10.01
C ALA A 99 0.08 -6.84 -10.19
N ASN A 100 0.83 -5.95 -10.82
CA ASN A 100 0.40 -4.57 -11.08
C ASN A 100 -0.77 -4.52 -12.08
N GLY A 101 -0.84 -5.44 -13.05
CA GLY A 101 -2.00 -5.65 -13.92
C GLY A 101 -3.22 -6.11 -13.14
N TRP A 102 -3.08 -7.15 -12.30
CA TRP A 102 -4.17 -7.65 -11.45
C TRP A 102 -4.73 -6.57 -10.52
N MET A 103 -3.88 -5.70 -9.97
CA MET A 103 -4.31 -4.57 -9.14
C MET A 103 -5.21 -3.57 -9.88
N ARG A 104 -5.15 -3.53 -11.22
CA ARG A 104 -5.90 -2.63 -12.09
C ARG A 104 -7.13 -3.30 -12.72
N ASP A 105 -7.18 -4.62 -12.73
CA ASP A 105 -8.26 -5.37 -13.37
C ASP A 105 -9.49 -5.49 -12.46
N PRO A 106 -10.71 -5.28 -13.01
CA PRO A 106 -11.95 -5.58 -12.29
C PRO A 106 -12.00 -7.03 -11.82
N ASN A 107 -12.24 -7.24 -10.53
CA ASN A 107 -12.29 -8.58 -9.94
C ASN A 107 -13.70 -8.93 -9.50
N ARG A 108 -14.24 -10.05 -9.97
CA ARG A 108 -15.60 -10.53 -9.63
C ARG A 108 -15.78 -10.77 -8.14
N ALA A 109 -14.77 -11.31 -7.45
CA ALA A 109 -14.81 -11.53 -6.00
C ALA A 109 -14.82 -10.20 -5.21
N LEU A 110 -14.43 -9.10 -5.84
CA LEU A 110 -14.49 -7.73 -5.30
C LEU A 110 -15.73 -6.96 -5.78
N GLY A 111 -16.76 -7.65 -6.28
CA GLY A 111 -17.98 -7.03 -6.79
C GLY A 111 -17.75 -6.23 -8.08
N GLY A 112 -16.78 -6.62 -8.90
CA GLY A 112 -16.44 -5.94 -10.16
C GLY A 112 -15.57 -4.69 -9.98
N LYS A 113 -15.10 -4.40 -8.76
CA LYS A 113 -14.16 -3.31 -8.48
C LYS A 113 -12.73 -3.77 -8.74
N THR A 114 -11.85 -2.81 -9.01
CA THR A 114 -10.41 -3.07 -9.09
C THR A 114 -9.83 -3.12 -7.68
N PRO A 115 -8.82 -3.97 -7.41
CA PRO A 115 -8.14 -3.99 -6.12
C PRO A 115 -7.60 -2.61 -5.70
N LEU A 116 -7.00 -1.87 -6.64
CA LEU A 116 -6.47 -0.54 -6.41
C LEU A 116 -7.53 0.44 -5.89
N SER A 117 -8.74 0.41 -6.45
CA SER A 117 -9.83 1.32 -6.04
C SER A 117 -10.31 1.08 -4.60
N LEU A 118 -10.04 -0.10 -4.03
CA LEU A 118 -10.44 -0.47 -2.68
C LEU A 118 -9.41 -0.09 -1.61
N LEU A 119 -8.19 0.29 -1.98
CA LEU A 119 -7.12 0.60 -1.02
C LEU A 119 -7.32 1.93 -0.27
N ARG A 120 -8.38 2.69 -0.61
CA ARG A 120 -8.74 3.92 0.10
C ARG A 120 -9.07 3.67 1.57
N THR A 121 -9.66 2.51 1.88
CA THR A 121 -10.14 2.16 3.23
C THR A 121 -9.44 0.90 3.73
N GLY A 122 -9.27 0.78 5.05
CA GLY A 122 -8.70 -0.43 5.65
C GLY A 122 -9.53 -1.69 5.39
N SER A 123 -10.86 -1.57 5.34
CA SER A 123 -11.75 -2.69 5.01
C SER A 123 -11.58 -3.17 3.56
N GLY A 124 -11.35 -2.25 2.63
CA GLY A 124 -11.11 -2.59 1.23
C GLY A 124 -9.75 -3.25 1.03
N ALA A 125 -8.69 -2.73 1.67
CA ALA A 125 -7.36 -3.35 1.67
C ALA A 125 -7.41 -4.79 2.22
N ARG A 126 -8.04 -4.99 3.38
CA ARG A 126 -8.21 -6.33 3.97
C ARG A 126 -8.94 -7.31 3.04
N LEU A 127 -9.98 -6.85 2.34
CA LEU A 127 -10.68 -7.69 1.37
C LEU A 127 -9.75 -8.11 0.21
N VAL A 128 -8.94 -7.18 -0.30
CA VAL A 128 -7.95 -7.46 -1.35
C VAL A 128 -6.91 -8.48 -0.87
N GLU A 129 -6.37 -8.32 0.35
CA GLU A 129 -5.43 -9.26 0.95
C GLU A 129 -6.00 -10.67 1.08
N GLN A 130 -7.26 -10.80 1.48
CA GLN A 130 -7.94 -12.09 1.57
C GLN A 130 -8.01 -12.78 0.21
N ILE A 131 -8.32 -12.04 -0.87
CA ILE A 131 -8.34 -12.60 -2.23
C ILE A 131 -6.93 -12.99 -2.68
N LEU A 132 -5.93 -12.14 -2.47
CA LEU A 132 -4.53 -12.45 -2.81
C LEU A 132 -4.01 -13.69 -2.08
N THR A 133 -4.38 -13.84 -0.81
CA THR A 133 -4.02 -15.01 0.01
C THR A 133 -4.65 -16.28 -0.55
N ARG A 134 -5.93 -16.24 -0.93
CA ARG A 134 -6.62 -17.38 -1.55
C ARG A 134 -5.98 -17.77 -2.89
N ILE A 135 -5.63 -16.79 -3.72
CA ILE A 135 -4.90 -17.01 -4.98
C ILE A 135 -3.56 -17.69 -4.69
N GLY A 136 -2.79 -17.22 -3.70
CA GLY A 136 -1.51 -17.80 -3.31
C GLY A 136 -1.58 -19.26 -2.86
N TYR A 137 -2.70 -19.68 -2.26
CA TYR A 137 -2.96 -21.08 -1.91
C TYR A 137 -3.60 -21.91 -3.04
N GLY A 138 -3.74 -21.36 -4.25
CA GLY A 138 -4.37 -22.04 -5.39
C GLY A 138 -5.88 -22.22 -5.26
N VAL A 139 -6.53 -21.48 -4.36
CA VAL A 139 -7.98 -21.49 -4.19
C VAL A 139 -8.60 -20.42 -5.11
N TYR A 140 -9.00 -20.85 -6.30
CA TYR A 140 -9.74 -20.02 -7.25
C TYR A 140 -11.23 -19.99 -6.88
N SER A 141 -11.91 -18.84 -7.03
CA SER A 141 -13.37 -18.70 -6.93
C SER A 141 -13.90 -17.76 -7.99
#